data_AF-A0A401Z1T8-F1
#
_entry.id   AF-A0A401Z1T8-F1
#
_cell.length_a   1.000
_cell.length_b   1.000
_cell.length_c   1.000
_cell.angle_alpha   90.00
_cell.angle_beta   90.00
_cell.angle_gamma   90.00
#
_symmetry.space_group_name_H-M   'P 1'
#
loop_
_entity.id
_entity.type
_entity.pdbx_description
1 polymer ?
#
loop_
_entity_poly.entity_id
_entity_poly.type
_entity_poly.pdbx_seq_one_letter_code
_entity_poly.pdbx_strand_id
1 'polypeptide(L)'
;MGVVMNDDVALIALLRRLDDGEHLCAPQEYDERGISSMLHRLVSRVEADFATRCPVECHHRNTVEYARVVVPGEATVCGTRIVVSISNFGSLAMVAADNPGAYLGTDEAREEGALDAGDLATVKRALLDT
;
A
#
# COMPACT_ATOMS: atom_id res chain seq x y z
N MET A 1 -21.64 32.85 -30.23
CA MET A 1 -20.85 33.46 -29.15
C MET A 1 -21.29 32.76 -27.87
N GLY A 2 -20.63 31.64 -27.55
CA GLY A 2 -21.06 30.71 -26.51
C GLY A 2 -20.60 31.15 -25.13
N VAL A 3 -21.51 31.09 -24.17
CA VAL A 3 -21.26 31.33 -22.74
C VAL A 3 -20.50 30.11 -22.20
N VAL A 4 -19.17 30.20 -22.04
CA VAL A 4 -18.34 29.11 -21.46
C VAL A 4 -17.39 29.64 -20.35
N MET A 5 -17.53 30.91 -19.95
CA MET A 5 -16.47 31.58 -19.17
C MET A 5 -16.60 31.45 -17.63
N ASN A 6 -17.69 30.86 -17.12
CA ASN A 6 -17.94 30.75 -15.67
C ASN A 6 -17.64 29.36 -15.10
N ASP A 7 -17.89 28.30 -15.88
CA ASP A 7 -17.59 26.92 -15.48
C ASP A 7 -16.09 26.62 -15.50
N ASP A 8 -15.35 27.14 -16.49
CA ASP A 8 -13.90 26.94 -16.58
C ASP A 8 -13.14 27.62 -15.42
N VAL A 9 -13.60 28.79 -14.98
CA VAL A 9 -12.99 29.51 -13.85
C VAL A 9 -13.30 28.80 -12.53
N ALA A 10 -14.54 28.35 -12.34
CA ALA A 10 -14.93 27.58 -11.16
C ALA A 10 -14.20 26.22 -11.11
N LEU A 11 -14.05 25.56 -12.26
CA LEU A 11 -13.30 24.30 -12.39
C LEU A 11 -11.82 24.50 -12.06
N ILE A 12 -11.17 25.53 -12.60
CA ILE A 12 -9.76 25.83 -12.28
C ILE A 12 -9.59 26.18 -10.79
N ALA A 13 -10.50 26.96 -10.22
CA ALA A 13 -10.48 27.26 -8.78
C ALA A 13 -10.64 26.00 -7.93
N LEU A 14 -11.51 25.07 -8.36
CA LEU A 14 -11.70 23.79 -7.71
C LEU A 14 -10.43 22.93 -7.81
N LEU A 15 -9.84 22.79 -9.00
CA LEU A 15 -8.60 22.02 -9.19
C LEU A 15 -7.46 22.57 -8.32
N ARG A 16 -7.27 23.89 -8.28
CA ARG A 16 -6.26 24.52 -7.41
C ARG A 16 -6.52 24.33 -5.92
N ARG A 17 -7.78 24.20 -5.52
CA ARG A 17 -8.14 23.89 -4.13
C ARG A 17 -7.88 22.42 -3.80
N LEU A 18 -7.98 21.54 -4.79
CA LEU A 18 -7.67 20.11 -4.65
C LEU A 18 -6.17 19.83 -4.72
N ASP A 19 -5.41 20.70 -5.41
CA ASP A 19 -3.94 20.72 -5.36
C ASP A 19 -3.47 21.21 -3.97
N ASP A 20 -3.40 20.29 -3.02
CA ASP A 20 -2.81 20.55 -1.71
C ASP A 20 -1.27 20.49 -1.78
N GLY A 21 -0.67 21.61 -2.19
CA GLY A 21 0.78 21.74 -2.36
C GLY A 21 1.59 21.57 -1.08
N GLU A 22 0.96 21.69 0.10
CA GLU A 22 1.62 21.51 1.40
C GLU A 22 1.59 20.03 1.85
N HIS A 23 0.63 19.25 1.34
CA HIS A 23 0.36 17.88 1.76
C HIS A 23 0.47 16.87 0.59
N LEU A 24 1.60 16.92 -0.13
CA LEU A 24 1.84 16.11 -1.34
C LEU A 24 1.98 14.60 -1.08
N CYS A 25 2.42 14.20 0.11
CA CYS A 25 2.82 12.82 0.41
C CYS A 25 1.95 12.15 1.49
N ALA A 26 1.00 12.88 2.07
CA ALA A 26 0.10 12.41 3.11
C ALA A 26 -1.10 13.37 3.19
N PRO A 27 -2.28 12.93 3.63
CA PRO A 27 -3.42 13.83 3.82
C PRO A 27 -3.17 14.87 4.93
N GLN A 28 -3.91 15.99 4.89
CA GLN A 28 -3.83 17.03 5.93
C GLN A 28 -4.05 16.49 7.35
N GLU A 29 -4.94 15.50 7.50
CA GLU A 29 -5.28 14.85 8.78
C GLU A 29 -4.42 13.59 9.06
N TYR A 30 -3.20 13.52 8.55
CA TYR A 30 -2.31 12.36 8.73
C TYR A 30 -2.08 12.00 10.20
N ASP A 31 -2.53 10.81 10.60
CA ASP A 31 -2.32 10.23 11.94
C ASP A 31 -1.14 9.24 11.93
N GLU A 32 0.05 9.77 12.22
CA GLU A 32 1.28 8.98 12.33
C GLU A 32 1.19 7.88 13.40
N ARG A 33 0.47 8.12 14.50
CA ARG A 33 0.34 7.13 15.59
C ARG A 33 -0.61 6.02 15.17
N GLY A 34 -1.70 6.37 14.51
CA GLY A 34 -2.66 5.44 13.94
C GLY A 34 -2.01 4.49 12.93
N ILE A 35 -1.29 5.03 11.94
CA ILE A 35 -0.62 4.22 10.92
C ILE A 35 0.52 3.36 11.51
N SER A 36 1.28 3.88 12.47
CA SER A 36 2.31 3.09 13.17
C SER A 36 1.71 1.92 13.97
N SER A 37 0.55 2.14 14.61
CA SER A 37 -0.17 1.10 15.34
C SER A 37 -0.75 0.03 14.41
N MET A 38 -1.29 0.44 13.26
CA MET A 38 -1.76 -0.47 12.22
C MET A 38 -0.61 -1.31 11.65
N LEU A 39 0.54 -0.69 11.32
CA LEU A 39 1.73 -1.41 10.86
C LEU A 39 2.19 -2.46 11.87
N HIS A 40 2.27 -2.13 13.16
CA HIS A 40 2.66 -3.10 14.20
C HIS A 40 1.70 -4.30 14.28
N ARG A 41 0.38 -4.05 14.17
CA ARG A 41 -0.62 -5.13 14.14
C ARG A 41 -0.45 -6.01 12.89
N LEU A 42 -0.23 -5.39 11.73
CA LEU A 42 -0.03 -6.11 10.47
C LEU A 42 1.18 -7.04 10.58
N VAL A 43 2.33 -6.49 10.96
CA VAL A 43 3.59 -7.24 11.08
C VAL A 43 3.42 -8.41 12.03
N SER A 44 2.87 -8.16 13.23
CA SER A 44 2.68 -9.22 14.23
C SER A 44 1.81 -10.36 13.70
N ARG A 45 0.79 -10.05 12.88
CA ARG A 45 -0.13 -11.05 12.33
C ARG A 45 0.47 -11.81 11.17
N VAL A 46 1.11 -11.12 10.24
CA VAL A 46 1.81 -11.74 9.11
C VAL A 46 2.95 -12.64 9.62
N GLU A 47 3.75 -12.18 10.58
CA GLU A 47 4.82 -13.00 11.17
C GLU A 47 4.26 -14.26 11.85
N ALA A 48 3.13 -14.14 12.56
CA ALA A 48 2.47 -15.29 13.19
C ALA A 48 1.92 -16.28 12.15
N ASP A 49 1.30 -15.77 11.09
CA ASP A 49 0.66 -16.60 10.06
C ASP A 49 1.69 -17.34 9.17
N PHE A 50 2.82 -16.69 8.85
CA PHE A 50 3.92 -17.29 8.08
C PHE A 50 4.99 -17.96 8.95
N ALA A 51 4.83 -17.91 10.29
CA ALA A 51 5.77 -18.45 11.27
C ALA A 51 7.23 -18.01 11.04
N THR A 52 7.44 -16.78 10.58
CA THR A 52 8.74 -16.22 10.23
C THR A 52 8.82 -14.75 10.60
N ARG A 53 10.03 -14.20 10.67
CA ARG A 53 10.20 -12.75 10.81
C ARG A 53 10.03 -12.08 9.45
N CYS A 54 9.33 -10.95 9.45
CA CYS A 54 9.07 -10.17 8.25
C CYS A 54 9.81 -8.84 8.33
N PRO A 55 10.87 -8.64 7.53
CA PRO A 55 11.55 -7.35 7.47
C PRO A 55 10.59 -6.21 7.16
N VAL A 56 10.78 -5.10 7.88
CA VAL A 56 10.00 -3.88 7.68
C VAL A 56 10.94 -2.76 7.26
N GLU A 57 10.67 -2.16 6.12
CA GLU A 57 11.32 -0.95 5.66
C GLU A 57 10.35 0.23 5.87
N CYS A 58 10.71 1.18 6.74
CA CYS A 58 9.94 2.41 6.92
C CYS A 58 10.53 3.52 6.07
N HIS A 59 9.68 4.30 5.42
CA HIS A 59 10.09 5.42 4.60
C HIS A 59 9.86 6.76 5.32
N HIS A 60 10.58 7.79 4.88
CA HIS A 60 10.45 9.13 5.43
C HIS A 60 9.14 9.80 4.97
N ARG A 61 8.67 10.81 5.73
CA ARG A 61 7.40 11.52 5.47
C ARG A 61 7.23 12.17 4.10
N ASN A 62 8.28 12.21 3.28
CA ASN A 62 8.28 12.81 1.93
C ASN A 62 8.00 11.78 0.83
N THR A 63 7.49 10.60 1.18
CA THR A 63 7.05 9.57 0.23
C THR A 63 5.57 9.26 0.45
N VAL A 64 4.85 8.87 -0.61
CA VAL A 64 3.44 8.41 -0.50
C VAL A 64 3.31 7.04 0.17
N GLU A 65 4.40 6.27 0.19
CA GLU A 65 4.55 4.99 0.88
C GLU A 65 5.07 5.26 2.29
N TYR A 66 4.39 4.72 3.30
CA TYR A 66 4.77 4.78 4.72
C TYR A 66 5.81 3.71 5.04
N ALA A 67 5.50 2.46 4.67
CA ALA A 67 6.33 1.32 5.00
C ALA A 67 6.07 0.15 4.06
N ARG A 68 7.02 -0.77 4.05
CA ARG A 68 6.98 -2.02 3.31
C ARG A 68 7.26 -3.19 4.24
N VAL A 69 6.36 -4.16 4.27
CA VAL A 69 6.53 -5.42 4.99
C VAL A 69 6.87 -6.51 3.99
N VAL A 70 7.92 -7.29 4.26
CA VAL A 70 8.39 -8.35 3.36
C VAL A 70 8.18 -9.70 4.02
N VAL A 71 7.38 -10.57 3.39
CA VAL A 71 7.36 -11.99 3.69
C VAL A 71 8.49 -12.67 2.91
N PRO A 72 9.48 -13.29 3.57
CA PRO A 72 10.58 -13.95 2.88
C PRO A 72 10.10 -15.09 1.97
N GLY A 73 10.74 -15.26 0.81
CA GLY A 73 10.33 -16.28 -0.17
C GLY A 73 10.45 -17.71 0.35
N GLU A 74 11.40 -17.97 1.25
CA GLU A 74 11.54 -19.25 1.94
C GLU A 74 10.35 -19.64 2.83
N ALA A 75 9.49 -18.68 3.17
CA ALA A 75 8.27 -18.91 3.94
C ALA A 75 7.01 -18.97 3.07
N THR A 76 7.10 -18.71 1.77
CA THR A 76 5.97 -18.75 0.84
C THR A 76 5.95 -20.06 0.06
N VAL A 77 4.77 -20.44 -0.44
CA VAL A 77 4.59 -21.67 -1.22
C VAL A 77 5.35 -21.62 -2.54
N CYS A 78 5.36 -20.45 -3.20
CA CYS A 78 5.99 -20.26 -4.51
C CYS A 78 7.50 -20.01 -4.43
N GLY A 79 8.08 -19.82 -3.25
CA GLY A 79 9.49 -19.40 -3.11
C GLY A 79 9.74 -17.93 -3.46
N THR A 80 8.73 -17.21 -3.94
CA THR A 80 8.77 -15.78 -4.24
C THR A 80 8.36 -14.99 -3.01
N ARG A 81 9.14 -13.98 -2.64
CA ARG A 81 8.80 -13.09 -1.51
C ARG A 81 7.48 -12.36 -1.77
N ILE A 82 6.73 -12.04 -0.73
CA ILE A 82 5.53 -11.18 -0.84
C ILE A 82 5.84 -9.84 -0.21
N VAL A 83 5.50 -8.76 -0.92
CA VAL A 83 5.73 -7.40 -0.47
C VAL A 83 4.39 -6.70 -0.23
N VAL A 84 4.20 -6.20 0.98
CA VAL A 84 3.04 -5.39 1.36
C VAL A 84 3.48 -3.95 1.52
N SER A 85 3.04 -3.08 0.61
CA SER A 85 3.34 -1.64 0.62
C SER A 85 2.18 -0.88 1.25
N ILE A 86 2.44 -0.10 2.28
CA ILE A 86 1.44 0.64 3.07
C ILE A 86 1.56 2.11 2.70
N SER A 87 0.43 2.75 2.37
CA SER A 87 0.39 4.15 2.01
C SER A 87 0.26 5.06 3.23
N ASN A 88 0.79 6.28 3.12
CA ASN A 88 0.46 7.38 4.04
C ASN A 88 -0.99 7.88 3.92
N PHE A 89 -1.72 7.47 2.88
CA PHE A 89 -3.13 7.83 2.65
C PHE A 89 -4.12 6.84 3.29
N GLY A 90 -3.96 6.58 4.59
CA GLY A 90 -4.91 5.78 5.38
C GLY A 90 -4.79 4.26 5.17
N SER A 91 -5.93 3.56 5.13
CA SER A 91 -6.01 2.08 5.07
C SER A 91 -5.66 1.47 3.70
N LEU A 92 -4.87 2.18 2.89
CA LEU A 92 -4.46 1.73 1.57
C LEU A 92 -3.18 0.90 1.69
N ALA A 93 -3.28 -0.36 1.27
CA ALA A 93 -2.15 -1.25 1.15
C ALA A 93 -2.20 -1.98 -0.20
N MET A 94 -1.03 -2.23 -0.76
CA MET A 94 -0.85 -3.02 -1.97
C MET A 94 -0.06 -4.28 -1.63
N VAL A 95 -0.48 -5.41 -2.18
CA VAL A 95 0.23 -6.69 -2.07
C VAL A 95 0.82 -7.04 -3.44
N ALA A 96 2.11 -7.35 -3.49
CA ALA A 96 2.82 -7.74 -4.70
C ALA A 96 3.62 -9.03 -4.47
N ALA A 97 3.78 -9.82 -5.53
CA ALA A 97 4.81 -10.84 -5.58
C ALA A 97 6.13 -10.17 -5.96
N ASP A 98 7.18 -10.41 -5.17
CA ASP A 98 8.42 -9.64 -5.20
C ASP A 98 8.15 -8.13 -5.04
N ASN A 99 9.05 -7.28 -5.54
CA ASN A 99 8.90 -5.84 -5.52
C ASN A 99 7.72 -5.39 -6.37
N PRO A 100 7.03 -4.29 -5.96
CA PRO A 100 6.07 -3.62 -6.82
C PRO A 100 6.61 -3.37 -8.23
N GLY A 101 5.85 -3.77 -9.24
CA GLY A 101 6.23 -3.65 -10.65
C GLY A 101 7.06 -4.82 -11.20
N ALA A 102 7.40 -5.84 -10.40
CA ALA A 102 7.96 -7.09 -10.92
C ALA A 102 6.94 -7.87 -11.78
N TYR A 103 5.66 -7.73 -11.43
CA TYR A 103 4.50 -8.21 -12.19
C TYR A 103 3.53 -7.04 -12.39
N LEU A 104 2.68 -7.11 -13.41
CA LEU A 104 1.61 -6.16 -13.72
C LEU A 104 0.52 -6.12 -12.64
N GLY A 105 0.45 -7.14 -11.78
CA GLY A 105 -0.44 -7.17 -10.63
C GLY A 105 -0.50 -8.55 -9.97
N THR A 106 -1.37 -8.68 -8.97
CA THR A 106 -1.55 -9.95 -8.25
C THR A 106 -2.13 -11.05 -9.13
N ASP A 107 -2.95 -10.71 -10.12
CA ASP A 107 -3.58 -11.72 -10.98
C ASP A 107 -2.57 -12.34 -11.94
N GLU A 108 -1.77 -11.52 -12.64
CA GLU A 108 -0.68 -12.01 -13.48
C GLU A 108 0.35 -12.81 -12.65
N ALA A 109 0.77 -12.30 -11.49
CA ALA A 109 1.70 -13.01 -10.62
C ALA A 109 1.19 -14.40 -10.21
N ARG A 110 -0.13 -14.57 -10.06
CA ARG A 110 -0.76 -15.87 -9.78
C ARG A 110 -0.78 -16.76 -11.02
N GLU A 111 -1.14 -16.21 -12.18
CA GLU A 111 -1.15 -16.93 -13.45
C GLU A 111 0.25 -17.46 -13.82
N GLU A 112 1.30 -16.69 -13.52
CA GLU A 112 2.70 -17.11 -13.70
C GLU A 112 3.23 -18.02 -12.59
N GLY A 113 2.43 -18.33 -11.57
CA GLY A 113 2.82 -19.21 -10.46
C GLY A 113 3.82 -18.57 -9.47
N ALA A 114 4.00 -17.25 -9.53
CA ALA A 114 4.85 -16.50 -8.63
C ALA A 114 4.14 -16.12 -7.31
N LEU A 115 2.82 -16.23 -7.26
CA LEU A 115 2.02 -15.93 -6.07
C LEU A 115 0.99 -17.02 -5.81
N ASP A 116 1.05 -17.63 -4.64
CA ASP A 116 0.05 -18.61 -4.21
C ASP A 116 -1.24 -17.92 -3.73
N ALA A 117 -2.38 -18.57 -3.99
CA ALA A 117 -3.69 -18.03 -3.62
C ALA A 117 -3.93 -18.06 -2.10
N GLY A 118 -3.42 -19.07 -1.40
CA GLY A 118 -3.49 -19.21 0.06
C GLY A 118 -2.61 -18.20 0.77
N ASP A 119 -1.38 -18.01 0.28
CA ASP A 119 -0.47 -16.97 0.81
C ASP A 119 -1.08 -15.57 0.63
N LEU A 120 -1.62 -15.27 -0.56
CA LEU A 120 -2.31 -14.01 -0.82
C LEU A 120 -3.52 -13.82 0.09
N ALA A 121 -4.33 -14.86 0.30
CA ALA A 121 -5.48 -14.80 1.20
C ALA A 121 -5.06 -14.55 2.65
N THR A 122 -3.96 -15.16 3.08
CA THR A 122 -3.38 -14.98 4.42
C THR A 122 -2.99 -13.51 4.65
N VAL A 123 -2.23 -12.92 3.72
CA VAL A 123 -1.83 -11.51 3.79
C VAL A 123 -3.05 -10.58 3.75
N LYS A 124 -4.01 -10.84 2.85
CA LYS A 124 -5.24 -10.03 2.77
C LYS A 124 -6.07 -10.10 4.05
N ARG A 125 -6.15 -11.26 4.69
CA ARG A 125 -6.81 -11.40 6.00
C ARG A 125 -6.08 -10.57 7.06
N ALA A 126 -4.75 -10.65 7.13
CA ALA A 126 -3.97 -9.87 8.08
C ALA A 126 -4.23 -8.36 7.93
N LEU A 127 -4.38 -7.86 6.69
CA LEU A 127 -4.72 -6.46 6.39
C LEU A 127 -6.15 -6.06 6.81
N LEU A 128 -7.12 -6.97 6.74
CA LEU A 128 -8.49 -6.70 7.17
C LEU A 128 -8.63 -6.67 8.70
N ASP A 129 -7.69 -7.30 9.40
CA ASP A 129 -7.67 -7.44 10.85
C ASP A 129 -6.86 -6.34 11.57
N THR A 130 -6.35 -5.33 10.85
CA THR A 130 -5.60 -4.19 11.42
C THR A 130 -6.42 -2.94 11.64
#